data_AF-A0AA41VH53-F1
#
_entry.id   AF-A0AA41VH53-F1
#
_cell.length_a   1.000
_cell.length_b   1.000
_cell.length_c   1.000
_cell.angle_alpha   90.00
_cell.angle_beta   90.00
_cell.angle_gamma   90.00
#
_symmetry.space_group_name_H-M   'P 1'
#
loop_
_entity.id
_entity.type
_entity.pdbx_description
1 polymer ?
#
loop_
_entity_poly.entity_id
_entity_poly.type
_entity_poly.pdbx_seq_one_letter_code
_entity_poly.pdbx_strand_id
1 'polypeptide(L)'
;MRFVKRVLMLRGGSDIKKFDINLDFHFEKLAKHLDLWILAASRRNVEELNIIHWYGIDVRLPRCLVTSESLTGLVLRFEGSLVLPDTMGLPRLKSLVLVSIEVEDLEFINKLLSSCPVLETLRIQQIRAKAGDELCVSNSGLKHLDINHYYYGEGEPRIIRLCTPSLTSFICEDYMIRDYCLENLSSLVTADIKMTQVEDEDIGKAEPFPKGILVFLKAFHNVRKLTLSLDFFQ
;
A
#
# COMPACT_ATOMS: atom_id res chain seq x y z
N MET A 1 16.16 -23.77 -10.26
CA MET A 1 14.85 -23.53 -9.59
C MET A 1 14.45 -24.56 -8.54
N ARG A 2 14.70 -25.87 -8.71
CA ARG A 2 14.67 -26.85 -7.58
C ARG A 2 15.63 -26.47 -6.45
N PHE A 3 16.71 -25.76 -6.77
CA PHE A 3 17.72 -25.28 -5.82
C PHE A 3 17.14 -24.40 -4.71
N VAL A 4 16.43 -23.29 -5.01
CA VAL A 4 15.87 -22.40 -3.96
C VAL A 4 14.90 -23.15 -3.05
N LYS A 5 13.95 -23.91 -3.63
CA LYS A 5 13.05 -24.77 -2.85
C LYS A 5 13.83 -25.76 -1.99
N ARG A 6 14.89 -26.38 -2.54
CA ARG A 6 15.72 -27.35 -1.82
C ARG A 6 16.51 -26.68 -0.70
N VAL A 7 17.10 -25.51 -0.90
CA VAL A 7 17.81 -24.74 0.13
C VAL A 7 16.85 -24.36 1.26
N LEU A 8 15.66 -23.87 0.95
CA LEU A 8 14.62 -23.54 1.95
C LEU A 8 14.14 -24.78 2.72
N MET A 9 14.05 -25.92 2.04
CA MET A 9 13.72 -27.21 2.67
C MET A 9 14.87 -27.76 3.53
N LEU A 10 16.13 -27.54 3.14
CA LEU A 10 17.33 -28.07 3.79
C LEU A 10 17.78 -27.29 5.03
N ARG A 11 17.11 -26.18 5.40
CA ARG A 11 17.42 -25.37 6.61
C ARG A 11 17.18 -26.07 7.97
N GLY A 12 16.98 -27.38 7.99
CA GLY A 12 16.95 -28.17 9.22
C GLY A 12 15.84 -27.81 10.22
N GLY A 13 14.79 -27.11 9.78
CA GLY A 13 13.72 -26.63 10.67
C GLY A 13 13.82 -25.18 11.11
N SER A 14 14.94 -24.51 10.82
CA SER A 14 15.16 -23.12 11.25
C SER A 14 14.19 -22.15 10.59
N ASP A 15 13.68 -21.21 11.38
CA ASP A 15 12.80 -20.13 10.92
C ASP A 15 13.54 -19.16 9.98
N ILE A 16 12.77 -18.47 9.14
CA ILE A 16 13.26 -17.43 8.26
C ILE A 16 12.78 -16.10 8.82
N LYS A 17 13.68 -15.26 9.31
CA LYS A 17 13.27 -13.93 9.77
C LYS A 17 12.76 -13.07 8.61
N LYS A 18 13.55 -12.98 7.54
CA LYS A 18 13.24 -12.16 6.37
C LYS A 18 13.49 -12.93 5.09
N PHE A 19 12.57 -12.80 4.15
CA PHE A 19 12.70 -13.37 2.82
C PHE A 19 12.38 -12.34 1.74
N ASP A 20 13.40 -11.99 0.96
CA ASP A 20 13.29 -11.05 -0.16
C ASP A 20 13.27 -11.82 -1.48
N ILE A 21 12.17 -11.70 -2.22
CA ILE A 21 12.00 -12.23 -3.58
C ILE A 21 12.04 -11.04 -4.53
N ASN A 22 13.21 -10.80 -5.12
CA ASN A 22 13.37 -9.80 -6.17
C ASN A 22 13.53 -10.50 -7.52
N LEU A 23 12.57 -10.27 -8.43
CA LEU A 23 12.59 -10.82 -9.78
C LEU A 23 12.96 -9.78 -10.83
N ASP A 24 13.24 -8.54 -10.43
CA ASP A 24 13.76 -7.51 -11.31
C ASP A 24 14.98 -8.10 -12.03
N PHE A 25 15.01 -7.93 -13.36
CA PHE A 25 16.05 -8.42 -14.27
C PHE A 25 16.00 -9.91 -14.65
N HIS A 26 14.99 -10.69 -14.24
CA HIS A 26 14.90 -12.13 -14.58
C HIS A 26 13.52 -12.63 -15.06
N PHE A 27 13.49 -13.02 -16.36
CA PHE A 27 12.53 -13.79 -17.17
C PHE A 27 11.27 -14.36 -16.46
N GLU A 28 10.11 -14.30 -17.16
CA GLU A 28 8.82 -14.97 -16.86
C GLU A 28 8.93 -16.41 -16.34
N LYS A 29 9.99 -17.12 -16.73
CA LYS A 29 10.31 -18.50 -16.32
C LYS A 29 10.47 -18.62 -14.81
N LEU A 30 10.88 -17.56 -14.11
CA LEU A 30 11.02 -17.60 -12.65
C LEU A 30 9.68 -17.37 -11.94
N ALA A 31 8.79 -16.60 -12.54
CA ALA A 31 7.54 -16.18 -11.93
C ALA A 31 6.57 -17.34 -11.66
N LYS A 32 6.57 -18.37 -12.51
CA LYS A 32 5.80 -19.61 -12.28
C LYS A 32 6.20 -20.38 -10.99
N HIS A 33 7.26 -19.95 -10.31
CA HIS A 33 7.71 -20.52 -9.04
C HIS A 33 7.51 -19.58 -7.86
N LEU A 34 6.96 -18.38 -8.06
CA LEU A 34 6.71 -17.42 -7.00
C LEU A 34 5.87 -18.05 -5.87
N ASP A 35 4.75 -18.69 -6.23
CA ASP A 35 3.89 -19.41 -5.28
C ASP A 35 4.65 -20.45 -4.45
N LEU A 36 5.58 -21.17 -5.07
CA LEU A 36 6.39 -22.19 -4.39
C LEU A 36 7.38 -21.57 -3.40
N TRP A 37 7.93 -20.40 -3.72
CA TRP A 37 8.84 -19.68 -2.84
C TRP A 37 8.11 -19.05 -1.67
N ILE A 38 6.95 -18.43 -1.91
CA ILE A 38 6.08 -17.91 -0.85
C ILE A 38 5.65 -19.05 0.08
N LEU A 39 5.22 -20.19 -0.47
CA LEU A 39 4.83 -21.35 0.31
C LEU A 39 6.00 -21.90 1.14
N ALA A 40 7.21 -21.94 0.58
CA ALA A 40 8.40 -22.39 1.29
C ALA A 40 8.80 -21.45 2.43
N ALA A 41 8.66 -20.13 2.23
CA ALA A 41 8.90 -19.13 3.27
C ALA A 41 7.86 -19.21 4.39
N SER A 42 6.57 -19.33 4.04
CA SER A 42 5.48 -19.49 5.00
C SER A 42 5.67 -20.72 5.90
N ARG A 43 6.12 -21.86 5.34
CA ARG A 43 6.44 -23.08 6.11
C ARG A 43 7.62 -22.93 7.07
N ARG A 44 8.34 -21.81 7.02
CA ARG A 44 9.48 -21.48 7.88
C ARG A 44 9.20 -20.23 8.71
N ASN A 45 7.93 -19.99 9.03
CA ASN A 45 7.49 -18.93 9.92
C ASN A 45 8.09 -17.57 9.55
N VAL A 46 7.98 -17.20 8.26
CA VAL A 46 8.54 -15.95 7.78
C VAL A 46 7.96 -14.73 8.51
N GLU A 47 8.84 -13.90 9.11
CA GLU A 47 8.40 -12.68 9.80
C GLU A 47 8.25 -11.50 8.85
N GLU A 48 9.18 -11.34 7.89
CA GLU A 48 9.16 -10.30 6.87
C GLU A 48 9.22 -10.92 5.47
N LEU A 49 8.20 -10.69 4.65
CA LEU A 49 8.17 -11.14 3.26
C LEU A 49 8.11 -9.94 2.32
N ASN A 50 9.08 -9.88 1.40
CA ASN A 50 9.15 -8.84 0.37
C ASN A 50 9.10 -9.49 -1.01
N ILE A 51 8.19 -9.02 -1.86
CA ILE A 51 8.03 -9.48 -3.24
C ILE A 51 8.14 -8.28 -4.16
N ILE A 52 9.07 -8.35 -5.12
CA ILE A 52 9.35 -7.29 -6.09
C ILE A 52 9.43 -7.86 -7.51
N HIS A 53 8.59 -7.36 -8.43
CA HIS A 53 8.70 -7.65 -9.88
C HIS A 53 7.87 -6.68 -10.76
N TRP A 54 8.26 -6.45 -12.02
CA TRP A 54 7.58 -5.50 -12.93
C TRP A 54 7.15 -6.10 -14.27
N TYR A 55 6.58 -7.31 -14.24
CA TYR A 55 6.29 -8.09 -15.44
C TYR A 55 4.80 -8.37 -15.66
N GLY A 56 3.90 -7.62 -15.02
CA GLY A 56 2.45 -7.82 -15.16
C GLY A 56 1.97 -9.19 -14.67
N ILE A 57 2.57 -9.71 -13.60
CA ILE A 57 2.30 -11.08 -13.11
C ILE A 57 1.44 -11.02 -11.86
N ASP A 58 0.38 -11.81 -11.82
CA ASP A 58 -0.45 -11.89 -10.62
C ASP A 58 0.32 -12.49 -9.44
N VAL A 59 0.14 -11.89 -8.27
CA VAL A 59 0.61 -12.46 -7.01
C VAL A 59 -0.56 -13.10 -6.29
N ARG A 60 -0.46 -14.40 -6.02
CA ARG A 60 -1.44 -15.14 -5.22
C ARG A 60 -0.85 -15.44 -3.84
N LEU A 61 -1.40 -14.83 -2.80
CA LEU A 61 -0.94 -15.13 -1.44
C LEU A 61 -1.59 -16.43 -0.94
N PRO A 62 -0.80 -17.45 -0.57
CA PRO A 62 -1.37 -18.71 -0.10
C PRO A 62 -2.00 -18.53 1.28
N ARG A 63 -3.06 -19.30 1.56
CA ARG A 63 -3.78 -19.26 2.85
C ARG A 63 -2.85 -19.32 4.07
N CYS A 64 -1.86 -20.23 4.04
CA CYS A 64 -0.89 -20.39 5.12
C CYS A 64 -0.04 -19.13 5.41
N LEU A 65 0.18 -18.25 4.41
CA LEU A 65 0.85 -16.97 4.63
C LEU A 65 -0.10 -15.96 5.27
N VAL A 66 -1.32 -15.84 4.72
CA VAL A 66 -2.31 -14.84 5.17
C VAL A 66 -3.06 -15.25 6.44
N THR A 67 -2.72 -16.40 7.02
CA THR A 67 -3.11 -16.83 8.38
C THR A 67 -1.90 -17.05 9.28
N SER A 68 -0.73 -16.54 8.89
CA SER A 68 0.52 -16.78 9.62
C SER A 68 0.55 -16.01 10.93
N GLU A 69 0.92 -16.68 12.02
CA GLU A 69 1.17 -16.05 13.33
C GLU A 69 2.59 -15.49 13.47
N SER A 70 3.43 -15.63 12.44
CA SER A 70 4.80 -15.08 12.44
C SER A 70 4.95 -13.81 11.61
N LEU A 71 4.09 -13.60 10.61
CA LEU A 71 4.24 -12.50 9.65
C LEU A 71 3.96 -11.15 10.32
N THR A 72 4.98 -10.31 10.38
CA THR A 72 4.94 -8.95 10.95
C THR A 72 5.12 -7.86 9.91
N GLY A 73 5.77 -8.16 8.78
CA GLY A 73 5.99 -7.23 7.67
C GLY A 73 5.69 -7.87 6.32
N LEU A 74 4.94 -7.16 5.48
CA LEU A 74 4.64 -7.58 4.12
C LEU A 74 4.86 -6.41 3.15
N VAL A 75 5.77 -6.61 2.19
CA VAL A 75 6.02 -5.66 1.10
C VAL A 75 5.68 -6.33 -0.22
N LEU A 76 4.73 -5.73 -0.93
CA LEU A 76 4.31 -6.13 -2.25
C LEU A 76 4.55 -4.96 -3.20
N ARG A 77 5.54 -5.11 -4.08
CA ARG A 77 5.90 -4.10 -5.07
C ARG A 77 5.91 -4.74 -6.44
N PHE A 78 4.79 -4.67 -7.13
CA PHE A 78 4.71 -5.28 -8.43
C PHE A 78 3.63 -4.72 -9.32
N GLU A 79 3.79 -4.89 -10.63
CA GLU A 79 2.74 -4.68 -11.62
C GLU A 79 2.00 -6.00 -11.87
N GLY A 80 0.66 -5.96 -11.73
CA GLY A 80 -0.23 -7.11 -11.86
C GLY A 80 -1.33 -7.11 -10.80
N SER A 81 -2.18 -8.14 -10.84
CA SER A 81 -3.28 -8.29 -9.88
C SER A 81 -2.84 -8.97 -8.58
N LEU A 82 -3.30 -8.45 -7.43
CA LEU A 82 -3.15 -9.15 -6.15
C LEU A 82 -4.37 -10.02 -5.85
N VAL A 83 -4.17 -11.32 -5.71
CA VAL A 83 -5.23 -12.27 -5.37
C VAL A 83 -5.06 -12.76 -3.94
N LEU A 84 -6.08 -12.51 -3.12
CA LEU A 84 -6.16 -12.99 -1.73
C LEU A 84 -7.20 -14.12 -1.63
N PRO A 85 -7.03 -15.06 -0.69
CA PRO A 85 -8.06 -16.03 -0.38
C PRO A 85 -9.24 -15.35 0.36
N ASP A 86 -10.42 -15.95 0.28
CA ASP A 86 -11.65 -15.39 0.85
C ASP A 86 -11.57 -15.13 2.35
N THR A 87 -10.86 -16.00 3.05
CA THR A 87 -10.64 -15.94 4.50
C THR A 87 -9.17 -15.72 4.80
N MET A 88 -8.90 -14.69 5.60
CA MET A 88 -7.56 -14.29 5.99
C MET A 88 -7.58 -13.68 7.38
N GLY A 89 -6.43 -13.73 8.05
CA GLY A 89 -6.23 -13.19 9.37
C GLY A 89 -4.73 -13.02 9.59
N LEU A 90 -4.28 -11.78 9.62
CA LEU A 90 -2.88 -11.39 9.75
C LEU A 90 -2.66 -10.81 11.16
N PRO A 91 -2.80 -11.63 12.23
CA PRO A 91 -2.96 -11.15 13.60
C PRO A 91 -1.71 -10.44 14.15
N ARG A 92 -0.55 -10.61 13.50
CA ARG A 92 0.73 -10.02 13.92
C ARG A 92 1.29 -9.01 12.93
N LEU A 93 0.59 -8.74 11.82
CA LEU A 93 1.11 -7.84 10.79
C LEU A 93 1.08 -6.40 11.29
N LYS A 94 2.26 -5.79 11.38
CA LYS A 94 2.47 -4.41 11.85
C LYS A 94 2.76 -3.45 10.72
N SER A 95 3.36 -3.93 9.63
CA SER A 95 3.74 -3.12 8.48
C SER A 95 3.27 -3.74 7.17
N LEU A 96 2.55 -2.96 6.38
CA LEU A 96 2.06 -3.33 5.06
C LEU A 96 2.47 -2.28 4.03
N VAL A 97 3.09 -2.72 2.94
CA VAL A 97 3.48 -1.87 1.82
C VAL A 97 2.94 -2.45 0.53
N LEU A 98 2.15 -1.66 -0.20
CA LEU A 98 1.53 -1.98 -1.47
C LEU A 98 1.99 -0.97 -2.51
N VAL A 99 2.61 -1.41 -3.59
CA VAL A 99 3.17 -0.55 -4.64
C VAL A 99 2.84 -1.09 -6.01
N SER A 100 2.21 -0.27 -6.86
CA SER A 100 1.90 -0.52 -8.28
C SER A 100 0.91 -1.66 -8.55
N ILE A 101 0.06 -1.98 -7.57
CA ILE A 101 -0.85 -3.11 -7.61
C ILE A 101 -2.16 -2.72 -8.30
N GLU A 102 -2.65 -3.61 -9.17
CA GLU A 102 -4.00 -3.56 -9.72
C GLU A 102 -4.95 -4.41 -8.86
N VAL A 103 -6.11 -3.86 -8.54
CA VAL A 103 -7.19 -4.54 -7.82
C VAL A 103 -8.49 -4.41 -8.58
N GLU A 104 -9.41 -5.35 -8.39
CA GLU A 104 -10.71 -5.28 -9.06
C GLU A 104 -11.58 -4.15 -8.51
N ASP A 105 -11.56 -3.98 -7.18
CA ASP A 105 -12.18 -2.88 -6.45
C ASP A 105 -11.24 -2.42 -5.33
N LEU A 106 -11.45 -1.20 -4.83
CA LEU A 106 -10.69 -0.66 -3.68
C LEU A 106 -11.24 -1.04 -2.30
N GLU A 107 -12.45 -1.60 -2.21
CA GLU A 107 -12.98 -2.23 -0.99
C GLU A 107 -12.07 -3.38 -0.52
N PHE A 108 -11.37 -4.02 -1.45
CA PHE A 108 -10.29 -4.96 -1.22
C PHE A 108 -9.29 -4.46 -0.16
N ILE A 109 -8.93 -3.17 -0.19
CA ILE A 109 -7.99 -2.60 0.78
C ILE A 109 -8.60 -2.58 2.19
N ASN A 110 -9.87 -2.19 2.32
CA ASN A 110 -10.56 -2.27 3.62
C ASN A 110 -10.63 -3.72 4.15
N LYS A 111 -10.92 -4.68 3.27
CA LYS A 111 -10.92 -6.11 3.63
C LYS A 111 -9.54 -6.57 4.12
N LEU A 112 -8.48 -6.14 3.45
CA LEU A 112 -7.10 -6.42 3.85
C LEU A 112 -6.77 -5.78 5.22
N LEU A 113 -7.12 -4.52 5.43
CA LEU A 113 -6.85 -3.78 6.67
C LEU A 113 -7.63 -4.32 7.87
N SER A 114 -8.90 -4.69 7.68
CA SER A 114 -9.72 -5.31 8.73
C SER A 114 -9.18 -6.67 9.17
N SER A 115 -8.40 -7.33 8.31
CA SER A 115 -7.72 -8.59 8.62
C SER A 115 -6.39 -8.40 9.36
N CYS A 116 -5.94 -7.16 9.59
CA CYS A 116 -4.67 -6.80 10.23
C CYS A 116 -4.92 -5.97 11.51
N PRO A 117 -5.35 -6.60 12.62
CA PRO A 117 -5.82 -5.87 13.81
C PRO A 117 -4.73 -5.08 14.57
N VAL A 118 -3.45 -5.38 14.33
CA VAL A 118 -2.31 -4.74 14.99
C VAL A 118 -1.46 -3.91 14.02
N LEU A 119 -2.01 -3.54 12.86
CA LEU A 119 -1.31 -2.77 11.85
C LEU A 119 -0.96 -1.37 12.36
N GLU A 120 0.33 -1.02 12.29
CA GLU A 120 0.84 0.28 12.73
C GLU A 120 1.27 1.15 11.56
N THR A 121 1.75 0.54 10.46
CA THR A 121 2.27 1.22 9.28
C THR A 121 1.63 0.70 8.01
N LEU A 122 1.11 1.62 7.19
CA LEU A 122 0.55 1.36 5.88
C LEU A 122 1.18 2.30 4.85
N ARG A 123 1.70 1.72 3.78
CA ARG A 123 2.16 2.47 2.60
C ARG A 123 1.41 1.98 1.37
N ILE A 124 0.74 2.90 0.68
CA ILE A 124 0.04 2.64 -0.57
C ILE A 124 0.66 3.54 -1.62
N GLN A 125 1.16 2.96 -2.71
CA GLN A 125 1.70 3.73 -3.82
C GLN A 125 1.15 3.22 -5.15
N GLN A 126 0.69 4.13 -6.00
CA GLN A 126 0.27 3.80 -7.36
C GLN A 126 -0.69 2.60 -7.41
N ILE A 127 -1.77 2.67 -6.62
CA ILE A 127 -2.82 1.63 -6.65
C ILE A 127 -3.82 1.93 -7.76
N ARG A 128 -4.21 0.91 -8.52
CA ARG A 128 -5.17 1.04 -9.63
C ARG A 128 -6.35 0.09 -9.42
N ALA A 129 -7.53 0.56 -9.79
CA ALA A 129 -8.79 -0.16 -9.76
C ALA A 129 -9.67 0.25 -10.95
N LYS A 130 -10.93 -0.23 -10.99
CA LYS A 130 -11.88 0.20 -12.01
C LYS A 130 -12.18 1.70 -11.85
N ALA A 131 -12.46 2.37 -12.97
CA ALA A 131 -12.72 3.80 -12.98
C ALA A 131 -13.90 4.17 -12.08
N GLY A 132 -13.69 5.11 -11.16
CA GLY A 132 -14.72 5.63 -10.26
C GLY A 132 -14.66 5.09 -8.83
N ASP A 133 -13.75 4.17 -8.52
CA ASP A 133 -13.63 3.64 -7.16
C ASP A 133 -13.07 4.66 -6.16
N GLU A 134 -13.50 4.55 -4.90
CA GLU A 134 -13.03 5.35 -3.77
C GLU A 134 -12.04 4.54 -2.92
N LEU A 135 -10.87 5.12 -2.62
CA LEU A 135 -9.94 4.51 -1.66
C LEU A 135 -10.37 4.89 -0.25
N CYS A 136 -10.92 3.93 0.48
CA CYS A 136 -11.20 4.08 1.90
C CYS A 136 -10.12 3.40 2.74
N VAL A 137 -9.55 4.13 3.71
CA VAL A 137 -8.59 3.60 4.66
C VAL A 137 -9.16 3.78 6.07
N SER A 138 -9.60 2.66 6.66
CA SER A 138 -10.14 2.63 8.02
C SER A 138 -9.39 1.61 8.88
N ASN A 139 -8.69 2.09 9.90
CA ASN A 139 -8.01 1.24 10.88
C ASN A 139 -7.73 2.05 12.16
N SER A 140 -8.17 1.53 13.31
CA SER A 140 -8.04 2.23 14.60
C SER A 140 -6.66 2.12 15.24
N GLY A 141 -5.82 1.17 14.81
CA GLY A 141 -4.45 0.98 15.32
C GLY A 141 -3.37 1.66 14.47
N LEU A 142 -3.71 2.14 13.28
CA LEU A 142 -2.76 2.70 12.32
C LEU A 142 -2.13 4.00 12.83
N LYS A 143 -0.79 4.05 12.86
CA LYS A 143 0.00 5.18 13.37
C LYS A 143 0.70 5.96 12.26
N HIS A 144 1.11 5.26 11.20
CA HIS A 144 1.86 5.81 10.08
C HIS A 144 1.18 5.45 8.77
N LEU A 145 0.82 6.47 7.99
CA LEU A 145 0.23 6.32 6.67
C LEU A 145 1.06 7.09 5.65
N ASP A 146 1.34 6.44 4.53
CA ASP A 146 2.06 6.99 3.40
C ASP A 146 1.28 6.65 2.11
N ILE A 147 0.75 7.67 1.44
CA ILE A 147 -0.01 7.54 0.19
C ILE A 147 0.72 8.32 -0.90
N ASN A 148 1.19 7.64 -1.95
CA ASN A 148 1.93 8.29 -3.04
C ASN A 148 1.44 7.90 -4.44
N HIS A 149 1.18 8.88 -5.30
CA HIS A 149 0.89 8.72 -6.72
C HIS A 149 1.86 9.56 -7.55
N TYR A 150 2.79 8.90 -8.25
CA TYR A 150 3.84 9.57 -9.03
C TYR A 150 3.46 9.81 -10.50
N TYR A 151 2.45 9.11 -11.01
CA TYR A 151 1.98 9.20 -12.39
C TYR A 151 0.46 9.28 -12.38
N TYR A 152 -0.10 10.22 -13.13
CA TYR A 152 -1.54 10.32 -13.34
C TYR A 152 -1.93 9.36 -14.47
N GLY A 153 -2.88 8.46 -14.21
CA GLY A 153 -3.32 7.47 -15.19
C GLY A 153 -4.76 7.02 -14.99
N GLU A 154 -5.27 6.24 -15.95
CA GLU A 154 -6.59 5.63 -15.81
C GLU A 154 -6.62 4.62 -14.65
N GLY A 155 -7.79 4.52 -14.00
CA GLY A 155 -8.03 3.55 -12.92
C GLY A 155 -7.57 3.98 -11.53
N GLU A 156 -7.08 5.20 -11.34
CA GLU A 156 -6.70 5.67 -10.00
C GLU A 156 -7.90 6.27 -9.23
N PRO A 157 -7.95 6.13 -7.89
CA PRO A 157 -9.06 6.64 -7.09
C PRO A 157 -9.17 8.16 -7.15
N ARG A 158 -10.35 8.69 -7.45
CA ARG A 158 -10.61 10.15 -7.39
C ARG A 158 -10.85 10.65 -5.98
N ILE A 159 -11.43 9.80 -5.13
CA ILE A 159 -11.78 10.13 -3.75
C ILE A 159 -10.96 9.24 -2.82
N ILE A 160 -10.32 9.86 -1.84
CA ILE A 160 -9.55 9.19 -0.79
C ILE A 160 -10.18 9.55 0.56
N ARG A 161 -10.69 8.55 1.29
CA ARG A 161 -11.29 8.71 2.61
C ARG A 161 -10.41 8.10 3.68
N LEU A 162 -10.03 8.89 4.69
CA LEU A 162 -9.21 8.43 5.80
C LEU A 162 -10.01 8.49 7.10
N CYS A 163 -10.19 7.32 7.74
CA CYS A 163 -10.85 7.16 9.04
C CYS A 163 -9.90 6.44 10.01
N THR A 164 -8.87 7.14 10.49
CA THR A 164 -7.75 6.56 11.23
C THR A 164 -7.44 7.36 12.51
N PRO A 165 -8.21 7.16 13.61
CA PRO A 165 -8.15 8.01 14.80
C PRO A 165 -6.80 8.04 15.50
N SER A 166 -5.99 6.99 15.37
CA SER A 166 -4.67 6.85 16.00
C SER A 166 -3.53 7.32 15.10
N LEU A 167 -3.83 7.90 13.93
CA LEU A 167 -2.82 8.31 12.98
C LEU A 167 -1.98 9.45 13.57
N THR A 168 -0.66 9.25 13.63
CA THR A 168 0.30 10.21 14.18
C THR A 168 1.18 10.84 13.11
N SER A 169 1.39 10.14 11.99
CA SER A 169 2.19 10.59 10.87
C SER A 169 1.46 10.31 9.56
N PHE A 170 1.36 11.34 8.71
CA PHE A 170 0.81 11.24 7.38
C PHE A 170 1.80 11.79 6.34
N ILE A 171 2.09 11.00 5.31
CA ILE A 171 2.87 11.42 4.14
C ILE A 171 1.96 11.26 2.92
N CYS A 172 1.88 12.31 2.12
CA CYS A 172 1.05 12.36 0.94
C CYS A 172 1.82 12.99 -0.22
N GLU A 173 2.10 12.23 -1.26
CA GLU A 173 2.61 12.74 -2.54
C GLU A 173 1.59 12.46 -3.65
N ASP A 174 0.83 13.45 -4.10
CA ASP A 174 -0.29 13.22 -5.01
C ASP A 174 -0.63 14.41 -5.91
N TYR A 175 -1.77 14.39 -6.58
CA TYR A 175 -2.29 15.44 -7.43
C TYR A 175 -3.42 16.21 -6.74
N MET A 176 -3.41 17.54 -6.89
CA MET A 176 -4.43 18.43 -6.30
C MET A 176 -5.85 18.21 -6.85
N ILE A 177 -5.98 17.49 -7.97
CA ILE A 177 -7.28 17.15 -8.58
C ILE A 177 -8.09 16.12 -7.76
N ARG A 178 -7.44 15.41 -6.82
CA ARG A 178 -8.12 14.39 -6.00
C ARG A 178 -8.82 14.99 -4.80
N ASP A 179 -9.96 14.40 -4.45
CA ASP A 179 -10.71 14.77 -3.27
C ASP A 179 -10.28 13.93 -2.06
N TYR A 180 -9.80 14.61 -1.02
CA TYR A 180 -9.43 13.99 0.25
C TYR A 180 -10.46 14.29 1.33
N CYS A 181 -11.12 13.25 1.82
CA CYS A 181 -12.03 13.31 2.96
C CYS A 181 -11.30 12.79 4.20
N LEU A 182 -10.87 13.72 5.05
CA LEU A 182 -10.09 13.43 6.24
C LEU A 182 -10.99 13.46 7.47
N GLU A 183 -11.28 12.29 8.02
CA GLU A 183 -12.14 12.14 9.18
C GLU A 183 -11.33 11.71 10.40
N ASN A 184 -11.51 12.44 11.51
CA ASN A 184 -10.96 12.06 12.82
C ASN A 184 -9.42 11.92 12.85
N LEU A 185 -8.69 12.98 12.44
CA LEU A 185 -7.22 13.05 12.53
C LEU A 185 -6.73 13.75 13.81
N SER A 186 -7.43 13.57 14.92
CA SER A 186 -7.15 14.27 16.18
C SER A 186 -5.79 13.92 16.80
N SER A 187 -5.25 12.74 16.49
CA SER A 187 -3.94 12.27 16.97
C SER A 187 -2.76 12.69 16.09
N LEU A 188 -3.01 13.37 14.96
CA LEU A 188 -1.99 13.62 13.95
C LEU A 188 -0.95 14.63 14.46
N VAL A 189 0.32 14.24 14.42
CA VAL A 189 1.45 15.04 14.91
C VAL A 189 2.25 15.62 13.77
N THR A 190 2.51 14.82 12.72
CA THR A 190 3.33 15.22 11.58
C THR A 190 2.59 14.97 10.27
N ALA A 191 2.63 15.94 9.37
CA ALA A 191 2.12 15.81 8.01
C ALA A 191 3.18 16.31 7.01
N ASP A 192 3.44 15.52 5.99
CA ASP A 192 4.28 15.89 4.84
C ASP A 192 3.45 15.78 3.57
N ILE A 193 3.10 16.92 2.99
CA ILE A 193 2.15 17.04 1.90
C ILE A 193 2.85 17.63 0.68
N LYS A 194 3.00 16.80 -0.34
CA LYS A 194 3.46 17.19 -1.66
C LYS A 194 2.34 16.96 -2.64
N MET A 195 1.74 18.03 -3.15
CA MET A 195 0.69 17.90 -4.17
C MET A 195 1.04 18.72 -5.38
N THR A 196 0.89 18.11 -6.56
CA THR A 196 1.19 18.73 -7.84
C THR A 196 -0.10 19.07 -8.56
N GLN A 197 -0.14 20.21 -9.27
CA GLN A 197 -1.21 20.50 -10.21
C GLN A 197 -1.00 19.68 -11.48
N VAL A 198 -2.07 19.12 -12.04
CA VAL A 198 -2.01 18.55 -13.39
C VAL A 198 -2.21 19.70 -14.36
N GLU A 199 -1.21 20.00 -15.18
CA GLU A 199 -1.36 20.84 -16.37
C GLU A 199 -2.14 20.04 -17.41
N ASP A 200 -3.46 20.08 -17.35
CA ASP A 200 -4.31 19.47 -18.37
C ASP A 200 -4.55 20.50 -19.48
N GLU A 201 -3.94 20.29 -20.65
CA GLU A 201 -4.05 21.20 -21.81
C GLU A 201 -5.51 21.34 -22.29
N ASP A 202 -6.38 20.37 -22.00
CA ASP A 202 -7.79 20.36 -22.39
C ASP A 202 -8.74 20.96 -21.33
N ILE A 203 -8.28 21.14 -20.08
CA ILE A 203 -9.06 21.76 -19.01
C ILE A 203 -8.60 23.21 -18.86
N GLY A 204 -9.20 24.10 -19.65
CA GLY A 204 -8.89 25.53 -19.64
C GLY A 204 -8.78 26.09 -18.21
N LYS A 205 -7.76 26.95 -17.98
CA LYS A 205 -7.40 27.63 -16.72
C LYS A 205 -8.25 27.23 -15.51
N ALA A 206 -7.93 26.09 -14.90
CA ALA A 206 -8.50 25.71 -13.62
C ALA A 206 -8.20 26.79 -12.55
N GLU A 207 -9.07 26.92 -11.54
CA GLU A 207 -8.75 27.72 -10.36
C GLU A 207 -7.40 27.26 -9.79
N PRO A 208 -6.51 28.16 -9.37
CA PRO A 208 -5.17 27.79 -8.89
C PRO A 208 -5.20 26.84 -7.68
N PHE A 209 -6.33 26.80 -6.95
CA PHE A 209 -6.56 25.86 -5.88
C PHE A 209 -8.00 25.35 -5.92
N PRO A 210 -8.25 24.07 -6.25
CA PRO A 210 -9.57 23.47 -6.15
C PRO A 210 -10.09 23.62 -4.71
N LYS A 211 -11.35 24.01 -4.50
CA LYS A 211 -11.92 24.18 -3.13
C LYS A 211 -11.66 22.98 -2.21
N GLY A 212 -11.55 21.76 -2.75
CA GLY A 212 -11.18 20.54 -2.04
C GLY A 212 -9.83 20.65 -1.31
N ILE A 213 -8.84 21.33 -1.88
CA ILE A 213 -7.50 21.45 -1.27
C ILE A 213 -7.51 22.30 0.00
N LEU A 214 -8.35 23.35 0.06
CA LEU A 214 -8.49 24.16 1.27
C LEU A 214 -9.17 23.39 2.38
N VAL A 215 -10.17 22.55 2.04
CA VAL A 215 -10.84 21.67 3.00
C VAL A 215 -9.87 20.60 3.51
N PHE A 216 -9.06 20.02 2.62
CA PHE A 216 -8.00 19.09 2.96
C PHE A 216 -6.98 19.72 3.92
N LEU A 217 -6.46 20.91 3.61
CA LEU A 217 -5.46 21.58 4.44
C LEU A 217 -6.00 21.95 5.84
N LYS A 218 -7.30 22.29 5.95
CA LYS A 218 -7.95 22.54 7.25
C LYS A 218 -7.91 21.33 8.18
N ALA A 219 -7.84 20.11 7.66
CA ALA A 219 -7.74 18.92 8.51
C ALA A 219 -6.45 18.89 9.35
N PHE A 220 -5.40 19.60 8.92
CA PHE A 220 -4.09 19.62 9.58
C PHE A 220 -3.91 20.74 10.61
N HIS A 221 -4.98 21.44 11.00
CA HIS A 221 -4.90 22.61 11.91
C HIS A 221 -4.23 22.35 13.26
N ASN A 222 -4.16 21.09 13.73
CA ASN A 222 -3.57 20.72 15.02
C ASN A 222 -2.19 20.05 14.93
N VAL A 223 -1.63 19.87 13.74
CA VAL A 223 -0.33 19.17 13.59
C VAL A 223 0.81 20.02 14.15
N ARG A 224 1.81 19.37 14.75
CA ARG A 224 3.00 20.04 15.29
C ARG A 224 4.05 20.34 14.23
N LYS A 225 4.09 19.53 13.18
CA LYS A 225 4.98 19.71 12.03
C LYS A 225 4.20 19.49 10.75
N LEU A 226 4.11 20.53 9.94
CA LEU A 226 3.54 20.49 8.59
C LEU A 226 4.63 20.86 7.59
N THR A 227 4.87 19.98 6.62
CA THR A 227 5.67 20.25 5.42
C THR A 227 4.71 20.34 4.23
N LEU A 228 4.85 21.39 3.41
CA LEU A 228 4.09 21.58 2.16
C LEU A 228 5.08 21.71 1.00
N SER A 229 4.75 21.17 -0.19
CA SER A 229 5.53 21.40 -1.41
C SER A 229 5.41 22.83 -1.92
N LEU A 230 6.35 23.22 -2.81
CA LEU A 230 6.39 24.56 -3.42
C LEU A 230 5.13 24.90 -4.21
N ASP A 231 4.44 23.91 -4.77
CA ASP A 231 3.22 24.07 -5.56
C ASP A 231 2.07 24.71 -4.76
N PHE A 232 2.12 24.67 -3.42
CA PHE A 232 1.16 25.37 -2.56
C PHE A 232 1.41 26.88 -2.42
N PHE A 233 2.55 27.38 -2.90
CA PHE A 233 2.99 28.77 -2.71
C PHE A 233 3.18 29.55 -4.01
N GLN A 234 2.77 28.97 -5.15
CA GLN A 234 2.76 29.61 -6.46
C GLN A 234 1.39 30.25 -6.72
#